data_AF-A0A7Z9MIE2-F1
#
_entry.id   AF-A0A7Z9MIE2-F1
#
_cell.length_a   1.000
_cell.length_b   1.000
_cell.length_c   1.000
_cell.angle_alpha   90.00
_cell.angle_beta   90.00
_cell.angle_gamma   90.00
#
_symmetry.space_group_name_H-M   'P 1'
#
loop_
_entity.id
_entity.type
_entity.pdbx_description
1 polymer ?
#
loop_
_entity_poly.entity_id
_entity_poly.type
_entity_poly.pdbx_seq_one_letter_code
_entity_poly.pdbx_strand_id
1 'polypeptide(L)'
;MTTMRHIKSTILIMIAGFLPSCQMYTPGGNPFTNGPDSAATYQSSEEFPKTVTLIDTRSGERLFVMEVPVGKKLVIDFVTDSGDNTVLTPDLMSWEVFSSNVAYGPLSNSMTVPNRWSRRIDVTMRDSSEYANPIVDRPLRVDEVNDQPDWWTAEGGNMDTSSPSNGYDP
;
A
#
# COMPACT_ATOMS: atom_id res chain seq x y z
N MET A 1 -24.27 66.02 21.74
CA MET A 1 -22.89 65.90 22.24
C MET A 1 -22.79 64.62 23.05
N THR A 2 -22.63 63.46 22.39
CA THR A 2 -22.23 62.20 23.03
C THR A 2 -21.62 61.30 21.94
N THR A 3 -20.33 61.05 22.04
CA THR A 3 -19.54 60.19 21.13
C THR A 3 -19.59 58.75 21.62
N MET A 4 -20.08 57.81 20.80
CA MET A 4 -19.91 56.37 21.05
C MET A 4 -18.72 55.84 20.26
N ARG A 5 -17.70 55.41 21.01
CA ARG A 5 -16.43 54.86 20.54
C ARG A 5 -16.58 53.34 20.43
N HIS A 6 -16.70 52.80 19.21
CA HIS A 6 -16.71 51.35 19.01
C HIS A 6 -15.27 50.83 18.91
N ILE A 7 -14.89 50.07 19.94
CA ILE A 7 -13.60 49.38 20.07
C ILE A 7 -13.61 48.20 19.09
N LYS A 8 -12.73 48.22 18.09
CA LYS A 8 -12.50 47.08 17.20
C LYS A 8 -11.69 46.03 17.97
N SER A 9 -12.33 44.96 18.42
CA SER A 9 -11.66 43.77 18.95
C SER A 9 -11.55 42.73 17.84
N THR A 10 -10.36 42.59 17.28
CA THR A 10 -10.02 41.56 16.30
C THR A 10 -9.59 40.32 17.06
N ILE A 11 -10.42 39.27 17.06
CA ILE A 11 -10.06 37.95 17.59
C ILE A 11 -9.47 37.13 16.44
N LEU A 12 -8.17 36.85 16.50
CA LEU A 12 -7.46 35.93 15.61
C LEU A 12 -7.55 34.52 16.22
N ILE A 13 -8.36 33.65 15.62
CA ILE A 13 -8.44 32.24 16.00
C ILE A 13 -7.46 31.46 15.10
N MET A 14 -6.32 31.06 15.66
CA MET A 14 -5.39 30.10 15.05
C MET A 14 -5.78 28.70 15.55
N ILE A 15 -6.63 28.00 14.78
CA ILE A 15 -6.90 26.57 14.98
C ILE A 15 -5.95 25.80 14.06
N ALA A 16 -4.78 25.45 14.56
CA ALA A 16 -3.93 24.42 13.98
C ALA A 16 -4.41 23.06 14.51
N GLY A 17 -5.46 22.51 13.90
CA GLY A 17 -5.90 21.15 14.15
C GLY A 17 -5.04 20.19 13.33
N PHE A 18 -4.15 19.44 14.00
CA PHE A 18 -3.60 18.21 13.45
C PHE A 18 -4.76 17.26 13.19
N LEU A 19 -5.18 17.13 11.93
CA LEU A 19 -6.07 16.05 11.53
C LEU A 19 -5.25 14.75 11.63
N PRO A 20 -5.57 13.80 12.53
CA PRO A 20 -5.03 12.46 12.39
C PRO A 20 -5.48 11.97 11.02
N SER A 21 -4.53 11.69 10.12
CA SER A 21 -4.85 10.98 8.89
C SER A 21 -5.42 9.63 9.30
N CYS A 22 -6.72 9.41 9.08
CA CYS A 22 -7.32 8.10 9.27
C CYS A 22 -6.69 7.15 8.24
N GLN A 23 -5.62 6.44 8.62
CA GLN A 23 -5.09 5.33 7.85
C GLN A 23 -5.92 4.09 8.19
N MET A 24 -6.83 3.72 7.28
CA MET A 24 -7.75 2.60 7.45
C MET A 24 -7.09 1.25 7.11
N TYR A 25 -6.10 1.24 6.20
CA TYR A 25 -5.46 0.02 5.70
C TYR A 25 -4.03 -0.15 6.21
N THR A 26 -3.91 -0.25 7.52
CA THR A 26 -2.67 -0.63 8.20
C THR A 26 -2.56 -2.16 8.23
N PRO A 27 -1.40 -2.77 7.90
CA PRO A 27 -1.22 -4.22 8.02
C PRO A 27 -1.65 -4.74 9.41
N GLY A 28 -2.42 -5.83 9.43
CA GLY A 28 -3.08 -6.34 10.64
C GLY A 28 -4.59 -6.18 10.58
N GLY A 29 -5.23 -6.04 11.75
CA GLY A 29 -6.69 -6.01 11.89
C GLY A 29 -7.30 -7.36 12.29
N ASN A 30 -8.60 -7.35 12.63
CA ASN A 30 -9.34 -8.57 12.96
C ASN A 30 -10.56 -8.73 12.03
N PRO A 31 -10.49 -9.62 11.02
CA PRO A 31 -11.58 -9.84 10.07
C PRO A 31 -12.82 -10.50 10.70
N PHE A 32 -12.71 -10.94 11.96
CA PHE A 32 -13.74 -11.65 12.69
C PHE A 32 -14.42 -10.78 13.75
N THR A 33 -14.26 -9.45 13.73
CA THR A 33 -15.02 -8.54 14.61
C THR A 33 -15.51 -7.34 13.82
N ASN A 34 -16.77 -6.93 14.01
CA ASN A 34 -17.30 -5.71 13.37
C ASN A 34 -16.76 -4.50 14.16
N GLY A 35 -16.19 -3.52 13.46
CA GLY A 35 -15.63 -2.32 14.04
C GLY A 35 -14.93 -1.46 12.99
N PRO A 36 -14.51 -0.23 13.33
CA PRO A 36 -13.78 0.64 12.40
C PRO A 36 -12.46 0.01 11.88
N ASP A 37 -11.94 -1.00 12.58
CA ASP A 37 -10.72 -1.74 12.24
C ASP A 37 -10.99 -3.22 11.85
N SER A 38 -12.20 -3.53 11.36
CA SER A 38 -12.58 -4.91 10.97
C SER A 38 -11.86 -5.41 9.72
N ALA A 39 -11.43 -4.49 8.85
CA ALA A 39 -10.71 -4.85 7.64
C ALA A 39 -9.33 -5.43 7.98
N ALA A 40 -9.09 -6.66 7.54
CA ALA A 40 -7.79 -7.31 7.67
C ALA A 40 -6.91 -6.98 6.45
N THR A 41 -5.71 -6.47 6.71
CA THR A 41 -4.75 -6.09 5.67
C THR A 41 -3.53 -7.00 5.71
N TYR A 42 -3.26 -7.66 4.59
CA TYR A 42 -2.11 -8.55 4.39
C TYR A 42 -1.17 -7.97 3.33
N GLN A 43 0.00 -7.50 3.77
CA GLN A 43 1.02 -6.93 2.88
C GLN A 43 2.05 -7.98 2.46
N SER A 44 2.40 -8.00 1.17
CA SER A 44 3.52 -8.78 0.63
C SER A 44 4.72 -7.87 0.38
N SER A 45 5.85 -8.17 1.02
CA SER A 45 7.16 -7.59 0.71
C SER A 45 8.04 -8.61 -0.03
N GLU A 46 9.17 -8.17 -0.57
CA GLU A 46 10.15 -9.03 -1.27
C GLU A 46 10.69 -10.16 -0.38
N GLU A 47 10.89 -9.85 0.91
CA GLU A 47 11.37 -10.78 1.93
C GLU A 47 10.26 -11.71 2.46
N PHE A 48 9.01 -11.23 2.45
CA PHE A 48 7.86 -11.96 2.99
C PHE A 48 6.71 -11.99 1.98
N PRO A 49 6.87 -12.68 0.83
CA PRO A 49 5.80 -12.87 -0.13
C PRO A 49 4.72 -13.77 0.47
N LYS A 50 3.45 -13.33 0.42
CA LYS A 50 2.33 -14.03 1.08
C LYS A 50 1.31 -14.57 0.09
N THR A 51 0.74 -15.71 0.45
CA THR A 51 -0.50 -16.25 -0.12
C THR A 51 -1.55 -16.32 0.98
N VAL A 52 -2.71 -15.71 0.72
CA VAL A 52 -3.85 -15.68 1.63
C VAL A 52 -4.93 -16.62 1.09
N THR A 53 -5.39 -17.54 1.93
CA THR A 53 -6.44 -18.51 1.58
C THR A 53 -7.60 -18.42 2.57
N LEU A 54 -8.83 -18.37 2.08
CA LEU A 54 -10.03 -18.53 2.88
C LEU A 54 -10.56 -19.96 2.74
N ILE A 55 -10.83 -20.61 3.87
CA ILE A 55 -11.27 -22.00 3.93
C ILE A 55 -12.61 -22.09 4.67
N ASP A 56 -13.57 -22.83 4.10
CA ASP A 56 -14.75 -23.29 4.83
C ASP A 56 -14.33 -24.43 5.76
N THR A 57 -14.45 -24.23 7.06
CA THR A 57 -14.06 -25.23 8.07
C THR A 57 -15.03 -26.41 8.16
N ARG A 58 -16.24 -26.29 7.62
CA ARG A 58 -17.25 -27.35 7.62
C ARG A 58 -16.96 -28.40 6.55
N SER A 59 -16.51 -27.97 5.38
CA SER A 59 -16.21 -28.84 4.23
C SER A 59 -14.71 -29.03 3.98
N GLY A 60 -13.86 -28.13 4.48
CA GLY A 60 -12.43 -28.05 4.14
C GLY A 60 -12.16 -27.36 2.79
N GLU A 61 -13.18 -26.85 2.12
CA GLU A 61 -13.06 -26.23 0.80
C GLU A 61 -12.31 -24.89 0.86
N ARG A 62 -11.40 -24.68 -0.10
CA ARG A 62 -10.72 -23.39 -0.29
C ARG A 62 -11.62 -22.49 -1.15
N LEU A 63 -12.27 -21.52 -0.52
CA LEU A 63 -13.22 -20.62 -1.16
C LEU A 63 -12.53 -19.50 -1.95
N PHE A 64 -11.37 -19.06 -1.46
CA PHE A 64 -10.61 -17.96 -2.04
C PHE A 64 -9.14 -18.21 -1.83
N VAL A 65 -8.33 -17.99 -2.86
CA VAL A 65 -6.87 -18.07 -2.81
C VAL A 65 -6.32 -16.86 -3.54
N MET A 66 -5.45 -16.10 -2.89
CA MET A 66 -4.80 -14.94 -3.48
C MET A 66 -3.31 -14.96 -3.17
N GLU A 67 -2.51 -15.03 -4.22
CA GLU A 67 -1.10 -14.71 -4.16
C GLU A 67 -0.97 -13.19 -4.21
N VAL A 68 -0.68 -12.57 -3.06
CA VAL A 68 -0.61 -11.11 -2.99
C VAL A 68 0.69 -10.68 -3.67
N PRO A 69 0.64 -9.86 -4.74
CA PRO A 69 1.84 -9.43 -5.44
C PRO A 69 2.79 -8.67 -4.52
N VAL A 70 4.09 -8.83 -4.74
CA VAL A 70 5.10 -8.08 -3.99
C VAL A 70 4.94 -6.57 -4.21
N GLY A 71 5.11 -5.80 -3.13
CA GLY A 71 4.90 -4.34 -3.13
C GLY A 71 3.42 -3.93 -3.04
N LYS A 72 2.51 -4.91 -2.93
CA LYS A 72 1.07 -4.71 -2.76
C LYS A 72 0.57 -5.27 -1.44
N LYS A 73 -0.67 -4.91 -1.11
CA LYS A 73 -1.40 -5.44 0.03
C LYS A 73 -2.81 -5.82 -0.37
N LEU A 74 -3.28 -6.91 0.20
CA LEU A 74 -4.65 -7.39 0.11
C LEU A 74 -5.42 -6.88 1.33
N VAL A 75 -6.55 -6.23 1.09
CA VAL A 75 -7.49 -5.83 2.15
C VAL A 75 -8.74 -6.71 2.00
N ILE A 76 -9.17 -7.32 3.11
CA ILE A 76 -10.38 -8.14 3.19
C ILE A 76 -11.26 -7.58 4.30
N ASP A 77 -12.55 -7.43 4.03
CA ASP A 77 -13.57 -7.11 5.03
C ASP A 77 -14.75 -8.07 4.92
N PHE A 78 -15.44 -8.30 6.03
CA PHE A 78 -16.59 -9.21 6.11
C PHE A 78 -17.81 -8.48 6.65
N VAL A 79 -18.88 -8.46 5.87
CA VAL A 79 -20.18 -7.91 6.27
C VAL A 79 -21.10 -9.07 6.67
N THR A 80 -21.55 -9.05 7.91
CA THR A 80 -22.43 -10.10 8.45
C THR A 80 -23.83 -9.98 7.85
N ASP A 81 -24.48 -11.12 7.60
CA ASP A 81 -25.88 -11.19 7.12
C ASP A 81 -26.14 -10.43 5.81
N SER A 82 -25.11 -10.29 4.97
CA SER A 82 -25.18 -9.60 3.66
C SER A 82 -24.95 -10.53 2.48
N GLY A 83 -24.89 -11.84 2.73
CA GLY A 83 -24.80 -12.87 1.71
C GLY A 83 -26.15 -13.20 1.08
N ASP A 84 -26.13 -14.13 0.13
CA ASP A 84 -27.26 -14.53 -0.70
C ASP A 84 -28.04 -15.74 -0.15
N ASN A 85 -27.42 -16.51 0.74
CA ASN A 85 -28.01 -17.69 1.36
C ASN A 85 -27.86 -17.64 2.88
N THR A 86 -28.98 -17.52 3.59
CA THR A 86 -29.01 -17.36 5.05
C THR A 86 -28.43 -18.54 5.86
N VAL A 87 -28.19 -19.69 5.23
CA VAL A 87 -27.70 -20.90 5.90
C VAL A 87 -26.29 -21.27 5.44
N LEU A 88 -26.06 -21.33 4.12
CA LEU A 88 -24.80 -21.80 3.56
C LEU A 88 -23.75 -20.70 3.51
N THR A 89 -24.12 -19.51 3.03
CA THR A 89 -23.25 -18.36 2.77
C THR A 89 -23.90 -17.05 3.24
N PRO A 90 -24.16 -16.90 4.56
CA PRO A 90 -24.92 -15.76 5.08
C PRO A 90 -24.13 -14.44 5.10
N ASP A 91 -22.79 -14.50 5.04
CA ASP A 91 -21.94 -13.32 5.12
C ASP A 91 -21.42 -12.93 3.73
N LEU A 92 -21.05 -11.66 3.55
CA LEU A 92 -20.41 -11.14 2.36
C LEU A 92 -18.94 -10.84 2.66
N MET A 93 -18.02 -11.37 1.86
CA MET A 93 -16.63 -10.95 1.85
C MET A 93 -16.43 -9.93 0.74
N SER A 94 -15.78 -8.81 1.07
CA SER A 94 -15.31 -7.82 0.09
C SER A 94 -13.79 -7.72 0.14
N TRP A 95 -13.13 -7.54 -1.01
CA TRP A 95 -11.67 -7.44 -1.06
C TRP A 95 -11.15 -6.55 -2.19
N GLU A 96 -9.90 -6.11 -2.03
CA GLU A 96 -9.17 -5.37 -3.05
C GLU A 96 -7.66 -5.52 -2.86
N VAL A 97 -6.91 -5.41 -3.96
CA VAL A 97 -5.45 -5.38 -3.94
C VAL A 97 -4.96 -3.96 -4.22
N PHE A 98 -4.35 -3.35 -3.21
CA PHE A 98 -3.79 -2.00 -3.32
C PHE A 98 -2.26 -2.02 -3.43
N SER A 99 -1.69 -0.96 -4.00
CA SER A 99 -0.28 -0.65 -3.75
C SER A 99 -0.04 -0.46 -2.25
N SER A 100 1.12 -0.89 -1.74
CA SER A 100 1.43 -0.87 -0.30
C SER A 100 1.29 0.51 0.37
N ASN A 101 1.53 1.59 -0.38
CA ASN A 101 1.45 2.97 0.06
C ASN A 101 0.03 3.56 0.15
N VAL A 102 -1.00 2.87 -0.33
CA VAL A 102 -2.39 3.38 -0.33
C VAL A 102 -3.00 3.27 1.05
N ALA A 103 -3.48 4.37 1.64
CA ALA A 103 -4.02 4.38 3.00
C ALA A 103 -5.51 3.97 3.11
N TYR A 104 -6.30 4.17 2.05
CA TYR A 104 -7.74 3.92 1.99
C TYR A 104 -8.21 3.74 0.53
N GLY A 105 -9.41 3.20 0.32
CA GLY A 105 -9.99 2.99 -1.02
C GLY A 105 -11.19 2.03 -1.00
N PRO A 106 -12.04 2.00 -2.03
CA PRO A 106 -13.18 1.09 -2.07
C PRO A 106 -12.75 -0.36 -2.30
N LEU A 107 -13.51 -1.33 -1.74
CA LEU A 107 -13.34 -2.75 -2.05
C LEU A 107 -14.30 -3.13 -3.18
N SER A 108 -13.79 -3.33 -4.40
CA SER A 108 -14.65 -3.50 -5.58
C SER A 108 -15.07 -4.95 -5.84
N ASN A 109 -14.33 -5.91 -5.29
CA ASN A 109 -14.63 -7.32 -5.45
C ASN A 109 -15.40 -7.83 -4.23
N SER A 110 -16.38 -8.71 -4.45
CA SER A 110 -17.14 -9.33 -3.36
C SER A 110 -17.64 -10.73 -3.73
N MET A 111 -17.86 -11.56 -2.71
CA MET A 111 -18.43 -12.91 -2.83
C MET A 111 -19.09 -13.31 -1.51
N THR A 112 -20.08 -14.19 -1.58
CA THR A 112 -20.75 -14.70 -0.38
C THR A 112 -19.94 -15.83 0.24
N VAL A 113 -19.93 -15.89 1.57
CA VAL A 113 -19.06 -16.78 2.34
C VAL A 113 -19.81 -17.35 3.54
N PRO A 114 -19.36 -18.49 4.10
CA PRO A 114 -19.87 -19.04 5.35
C PRO A 114 -19.80 -18.02 6.48
N ASN A 115 -20.60 -18.24 7.52
CA ASN A 115 -20.56 -17.41 8.72
C ASN A 115 -19.15 -17.37 9.35
N ARG A 116 -18.93 -16.36 10.19
CA ARG A 116 -17.67 -16.10 10.90
C ARG A 116 -17.03 -17.31 11.57
N TRP A 117 -17.84 -18.19 12.14
CA TRP A 117 -17.38 -19.35 12.89
C TRP A 117 -17.10 -20.57 12.01
N SER A 118 -17.51 -20.51 10.76
CA SER A 118 -17.37 -21.58 9.77
C SER A 118 -16.28 -21.29 8.75
N ARG A 119 -15.49 -20.24 8.93
CA ARG A 119 -14.40 -19.85 8.02
C ARG A 119 -13.07 -19.67 8.74
N ARG A 120 -11.97 -19.97 8.07
CA ARG A 120 -10.60 -19.75 8.55
C ARG A 120 -9.77 -19.07 7.47
N ILE A 121 -8.93 -18.13 7.86
CA ILE A 121 -7.95 -17.50 6.96
C ILE A 121 -6.59 -18.10 7.25
N ASP A 122 -5.99 -18.73 6.25
CA ASP A 122 -4.64 -19.26 6.31
C ASP A 122 -3.72 -18.33 5.50
N VAL A 123 -2.68 -17.83 6.15
CA VAL A 123 -1.65 -16.98 5.53
C VAL A 123 -0.35 -17.75 5.50
N THR A 124 0.16 -17.99 4.29
CA THR A 124 1.40 -18.74 4.07
C THR A 124 2.44 -17.83 3.45
N MET A 125 3.70 -18.05 3.80
CA MET A 125 4.84 -17.41 3.15
C MET A 125 5.27 -18.29 1.97
N ARG A 126 5.57 -17.67 0.83
CA ARG A 126 6.06 -18.38 -0.36
C ARG A 126 7.58 -18.59 -0.25
N ASP A 127 8.07 -19.71 -0.78
CA ASP A 127 9.46 -20.16 -0.60
C ASP A 127 10.49 -19.31 -1.35
N SER A 128 10.11 -18.71 -2.48
CA SER A 128 11.00 -17.84 -3.25
C SER A 128 10.87 -16.40 -2.79
N SER A 129 11.99 -15.77 -2.41
CA SER A 129 12.05 -14.31 -2.42
C SER A 129 11.79 -13.83 -3.85
N GLU A 130 10.84 -12.92 -3.98
CA GLU A 130 10.44 -12.34 -5.25
C GLU A 130 10.95 -10.92 -5.33
N TYR A 131 11.63 -10.58 -6.42
CA TYR A 131 11.93 -9.20 -6.73
C TYR A 131 10.64 -8.42 -6.90
N ALA A 132 10.52 -7.24 -6.28
CA ALA A 132 9.43 -6.35 -6.62
C ALA A 132 9.53 -6.01 -8.11
N ASN A 133 8.38 -5.98 -8.78
CA ASN A 133 8.33 -5.45 -10.14
C ASN A 133 8.91 -4.02 -10.11
N PRO A 134 9.88 -3.70 -10.98
CA PRO A 134 10.46 -2.38 -11.02
C PRO A 134 9.33 -1.36 -11.23
N ILE A 135 9.31 -0.31 -10.41
CA ILE A 135 8.42 0.84 -10.61
C ILE A 135 8.71 1.37 -12.01
N VAL A 136 7.70 1.36 -12.90
CA VAL A 136 7.81 1.77 -14.32
C VAL A 136 8.23 3.24 -14.46
N ASP A 137 8.08 4.02 -13.38
CA ASP A 137 8.45 5.44 -13.31
C ASP A 137 9.87 5.69 -12.76
N ARG A 138 10.73 4.65 -12.70
CA ARG A 138 12.16 4.91 -12.52
C ARG A 138 12.70 5.39 -13.88
N PRO A 139 13.28 6.60 -13.97
CA PRO A 139 13.98 7.00 -15.18
C PRO A 139 15.00 5.92 -15.50
N LEU A 140 15.02 5.55 -16.77
CA LEU A 140 15.85 4.51 -17.33
C LEU A 140 17.30 4.71 -16.89
N ARG A 141 17.95 3.57 -16.75
CA ARG A 141 19.26 3.38 -16.19
C ARG A 141 20.26 4.19 -17.03
N VAL A 142 21.05 5.08 -16.39
CA VAL A 142 22.02 5.98 -17.07
C VAL A 142 23.19 5.25 -17.77
N ASP A 143 23.20 3.93 -17.74
CA ASP A 143 24.16 3.06 -18.42
C ASP A 143 23.68 2.64 -19.82
N GLU A 144 22.43 2.93 -20.21
CA GLU A 144 21.95 2.67 -21.57
C GLU A 144 22.43 3.76 -22.55
N VAL A 145 22.98 3.33 -23.69
CA VAL A 145 23.65 4.20 -24.67
C VAL A 145 22.73 5.30 -25.22
N ASN A 146 21.41 5.08 -25.22
CA ASN A 146 20.42 6.04 -25.70
C ASN A 146 20.09 7.17 -24.72
N ASP A 147 20.47 7.04 -23.44
CA ASP A 147 20.24 8.07 -22.40
C ASP A 147 21.51 8.87 -22.07
N GLN A 148 22.58 8.64 -22.84
CA GLN A 148 23.83 9.37 -22.71
C GLN A 148 23.71 10.74 -23.37
N PRO A 149 24.21 11.81 -22.73
CA PRO A 149 24.11 13.14 -23.30
C PRO A 149 24.95 13.23 -24.59
N ASP A 150 24.54 14.08 -25.54
CA ASP A 150 25.16 14.23 -26.87
C ASP A 150 26.69 14.44 -26.87
N TRP A 151 27.26 14.85 -25.74
CA TRP A 151 28.70 15.09 -25.55
C TRP A 151 29.46 13.88 -24.96
N TRP A 152 28.79 12.75 -24.71
CA TRP A 152 29.41 11.52 -24.23
C TRP A 152 29.86 10.65 -25.39
N THR A 153 31.08 10.13 -25.35
CA THR A 153 31.64 9.20 -26.33
C THR A 153 32.19 7.95 -25.64
N ALA A 154 32.02 6.79 -26.24
CA ALA A 154 32.49 5.52 -25.68
C ALA A 154 34.03 5.45 -25.60
N GLU A 155 34.74 6.20 -26.45
CA GLU A 155 36.19 6.32 -26.41
C GLU A 155 36.72 7.16 -25.24
N GLY A 156 35.85 7.88 -24.52
CA GLY A 156 36.23 8.89 -23.53
C GLY A 156 36.72 10.19 -24.19
N GLY A 157 36.62 11.30 -23.47
CA GLY A 157 37.17 12.59 -23.92
C GLY A 157 38.70 12.56 -23.98
N ASN A 158 39.31 13.48 -24.74
CA ASN A 158 40.76 13.66 -24.73
C ASN A 158 41.28 13.75 -23.29
N MET A 159 42.12 12.81 -22.87
CA MET A 159 42.79 12.91 -21.59
C MET A 159 43.69 14.14 -21.64
N ASP A 160 43.47 15.09 -20.73
CA ASP A 160 44.42 16.17 -20.55
C ASP A 160 45.72 15.55 -20.04
N THR A 161 46.72 15.51 -20.92
CA THR A 161 48.07 15.01 -20.61
C THR A 161 48.91 16.09 -19.94
N SER A 162 48.34 17.28 -19.66
CA SER A 162 49.03 18.30 -18.89
C SER A 162 49.31 17.76 -17.49
N SER A 163 50.59 17.61 -17.19
CA SER A 163 51.04 17.20 -15.87
C SER A 163 50.62 18.29 -14.87
N PRO A 164 49.93 17.97 -13.77
CA PRO A 164 49.51 18.98 -12.78
C PRO A 164 50.68 19.54 -11.97
N SER A 165 51.94 19.26 -12.34
CA SER A 165 53.14 19.58 -11.57
C SER A 165 53.64 21.03 -11.70
N ASN A 166 52.83 21.98 -12.18
CA ASN A 166 53.27 23.39 -12.27
C ASN A 166 52.40 24.37 -11.46
N GLY A 167 51.68 23.87 -10.44
CA GLY A 167 50.84 24.67 -9.54
C GLY A 167 51.53 25.13 -8.24
N TYR A 168 52.79 24.76 -8.00
CA TYR A 168 53.58 25.30 -6.90
C TYR A 168 54.84 25.96 -7.46
N ASP A 169 54.75 27.27 -7.67
CA ASP A 169 55.91 28.16 -7.83
C ASP A 169 56.61 28.26 -6.44
N PRO A 170 57.95 28.13 -6.35
CA PRO A 170 58.71 28.18 -5.09
C PRO A 170 58.60 29.48 -4.27
#